data_AF-A0A972ZP67-F1
#
_entry.id   AF-A0A972ZP67-F1
#
_cell.length_a   1.000
_cell.length_b   1.000
_cell.length_c   1.000
_cell.angle_alpha   90.00
_cell.angle_beta   90.00
_cell.angle_gamma   90.00
#
_symmetry.space_group_name_H-M   'P 1'
#
loop_
_entity.id
_entity.type
_entity.pdbx_description
1 polymer ?
#
loop_
_entity_poly.entity_id
_entity_poly.type
_entity_poly.pdbx_seq_one_letter_code
_entity_poly.pdbx_strand_id
1 'polypeptide(L)'
;MKKRTTKYWIIAIVASILIGIITMWLMTGTLKRPMEIYFWNMGYSLCLGLPLFANGILFGWFEKRYIDWIKRPMKSVLIAISIHIIYSSIIIFFVNWFWYVIALNQKWESFMELNKGMIISEYIIFIIVASIIYAISFFRAWRHEVRESEKIKREALSLKYQVLQNQVNPHFLFNSLNILGSLIDIDVLKAKHLHVNFHCFIVMFYILKTRI
;
A
#
# COMPACT_ATOMS: atom_id res chain seq x y z
N MET A 1 -3.35 2.75 19.10
CA MET A 1 -2.78 3.81 18.23
C MET A 1 -1.46 4.39 18.73
N LYS A 2 -1.35 4.88 19.99
CA LYS A 2 -0.13 5.51 20.56
C LYS A 2 1.18 4.71 20.40
N LYS A 3 1.18 3.39 20.66
CA LYS A 3 2.39 2.55 20.52
C LYS A 3 2.95 2.46 19.10
N ARG A 4 2.11 2.65 18.06
CA ARG A 4 2.54 2.56 16.65
C ARG A 4 3.21 3.85 16.20
N THR A 5 2.71 5.00 16.63
CA THR A 5 3.32 6.31 16.32
C THR A 5 4.67 6.51 17.01
N THR A 6 4.83 6.06 18.26
CA THR A 6 6.13 6.14 18.96
C THR A 6 7.24 5.36 18.24
N LYS A 7 6.94 4.17 17.70
CA LYS A 7 7.92 3.39 16.93
C LYS A 7 8.39 4.11 15.66
N TYR A 8 7.50 4.80 14.95
CA TYR A 8 7.87 5.55 13.74
C TYR A 8 8.81 6.71 14.05
N TRP A 9 8.57 7.44 15.15
CA TRP A 9 9.45 8.53 15.56
C TRP A 9 10.84 8.05 15.99
N ILE A 10 10.93 6.91 16.68
CA ILE A 10 12.23 6.30 17.01
C ILE A 10 12.99 5.93 15.74
N ILE A 11 12.32 5.31 14.77
CA ILE A 11 12.92 4.98 13.47
C ILE A 11 13.37 6.25 12.74
N ALA A 12 12.57 7.31 12.75
CA ALA A 12 12.90 8.58 12.12
C ALA A 12 14.13 9.24 12.76
N ILE A 13 14.23 9.24 14.10
CA ILE A 13 15.41 9.75 14.82
C ILE A 13 16.66 8.97 14.40
N VAL A 14 16.61 7.65 14.48
CA VAL A 14 17.76 6.79 14.14
C VAL A 14 18.15 6.96 12.68
N ALA A 15 17.17 6.96 11.76
CA ALA A 15 17.41 7.16 10.33
C ALA A 15 18.06 8.54 10.06
N SER A 16 17.59 9.58 10.73
CA SER A 16 18.11 10.95 10.56
C SER A 16 19.57 11.07 11.01
N ILE A 17 19.92 10.45 12.15
CA ILE A 17 21.31 10.41 12.65
C ILE A 17 22.21 9.61 11.69
N LEU A 18 21.75 8.45 11.22
CA LEU A 18 22.50 7.61 10.28
C LEU A 18 22.73 8.34 8.95
N ILE A 19 21.70 8.99 8.40
CA ILE A 19 21.83 9.80 7.18
C ILE A 19 22.87 10.90 7.40
N GLY A 20 22.83 11.61 8.54
CA GLY A 20 23.82 12.62 8.90
C GLY A 20 25.26 12.11 8.95
N ILE A 21 25.48 10.94 9.53
CA ILE A 21 26.82 10.32 9.58
C ILE A 21 27.29 9.94 8.18
N ILE A 22 26.39 9.39 7.36
CA ILE A 22 26.68 8.99 5.97
C ILE A 22 27.01 10.22 5.12
N THR A 23 26.23 11.31 5.21
CA THR A 23 26.47 12.54 4.44
C THR A 23 27.79 13.18 4.83
N MET A 24 28.10 13.26 6.13
CA MET A 24 29.39 13.74 6.62
C MET A 24 30.55 12.92 6.04
N TRP A 25 30.43 11.59 6.06
CA TRP A 25 31.45 10.71 5.48
C TRP A 25 31.60 10.92 3.97
N LEU A 26 30.50 11.04 3.22
CA LEU A 26 30.51 11.30 1.79
C LEU A 26 31.14 12.65 1.43
N MET A 27 30.87 13.70 2.22
CA MET A 27 31.40 15.04 1.95
C MET A 27 32.86 15.22 2.34
N THR A 28 33.31 14.56 3.43
CA THR A 28 34.66 14.77 3.98
C THR A 28 35.63 13.62 3.74
N GLY A 29 35.15 12.46 3.29
CA GLY A 29 35.95 11.27 2.99
C GLY A 29 36.57 10.58 4.21
N THR A 30 36.32 11.05 5.44
CA THR A 30 36.92 10.51 6.66
C THR A 30 35.99 10.57 7.86
N LEU A 31 36.08 9.55 8.72
CA LEU A 31 35.42 9.49 10.03
C LEU A 31 36.36 9.87 11.18
N LYS A 32 37.58 10.34 10.91
CA LYS A 32 38.49 10.80 11.96
C LYS A 32 38.30 12.29 12.20
N ARG A 33 37.30 12.64 13.01
CA ARG A 33 36.98 14.02 13.40
C ARG A 33 36.81 14.15 14.91
N PRO A 34 37.03 15.34 15.48
CA PRO A 34 36.75 15.59 16.89
C PRO A 34 35.27 15.33 17.21
N MET A 35 35.00 14.87 18.43
CA MET A 35 33.66 14.48 18.88
C MET A 35 32.65 15.62 18.78
N GLU A 36 33.08 16.87 18.93
CA GLU A 36 32.25 18.07 18.79
C GLU A 36 31.55 18.15 17.43
N ILE A 37 32.24 17.79 16.34
CA ILE A 37 31.67 17.81 14.98
C ILE A 37 30.53 16.79 14.85
N TYR A 38 30.65 15.63 15.52
CA TYR A 38 29.58 14.63 15.53
C TYR A 38 28.32 15.13 16.24
N PHE A 39 28.47 15.82 17.37
CA PHE A 39 27.34 16.42 18.07
C PHE A 39 26.66 17.52 17.24
N TRP A 40 27.46 18.39 16.62
CA TRP A 40 26.94 19.42 15.71
C TRP A 40 26.20 18.83 14.52
N ASN A 41 26.78 17.81 13.88
CA ASN A 41 26.15 17.11 12.76
C ASN A 41 24.87 16.36 13.16
N MET A 42 24.85 15.75 14.35
CA MET A 42 23.67 15.10 14.90
C MET A 42 22.54 16.12 15.13
N GLY A 43 22.86 17.28 15.70
CA GLY A 43 21.91 18.37 15.89
C GLY A 43 21.32 18.86 14.56
N TYR A 44 22.18 19.14 13.58
CA TYR A 44 21.77 19.54 12.24
C TYR A 44 20.85 18.50 11.59
N SER A 45 21.25 17.24 11.61
CA SER A 45 20.53 16.14 10.97
C SER A 45 19.17 15.86 11.61
N LEU A 46 19.02 16.07 12.92
CA LEU A 46 17.73 15.96 13.60
C LEU A 46 16.81 17.15 13.28
N CYS A 47 17.35 18.37 13.23
CA CYS A 47 16.60 19.57 12.86
C CYS A 47 16.06 19.49 11.42
N LEU A 48 16.83 18.90 10.49
CA LEU A 48 16.39 18.70 9.12
C LEU A 48 15.49 17.45 8.97
N GLY A 49 15.92 16.34 9.53
CA GLY A 49 15.29 15.03 9.32
C GLY A 49 13.91 14.92 9.94
N LEU A 50 13.73 15.33 11.19
CA LEU A 50 12.45 15.15 11.88
C LEU A 50 11.28 15.89 11.20
N PRO A 51 11.41 17.17 10.80
CA PRO A 51 10.34 17.85 10.07
C PRO A 51 10.07 17.25 8.68
N LEU A 52 11.11 16.75 7.98
CA LEU A 52 10.93 16.06 6.69
C LEU A 52 10.22 14.72 6.85
N PHE A 53 10.53 13.94 7.89
CA PHE A 53 9.76 12.73 8.23
C PHE A 53 8.33 13.06 8.67
N ALA A 54 8.13 14.19 9.36
CA ALA A 54 6.81 14.67 9.74
C ALA A 54 5.93 15.01 8.53
N ASN A 55 6.52 15.41 7.40
CA ASN A 55 5.82 15.70 6.14
C ASN A 55 4.90 14.54 5.72
N GLY A 56 5.40 13.30 5.81
CA GLY A 56 4.61 12.12 5.45
C GLY A 56 3.39 11.88 6.36
N ILE A 57 3.51 12.23 7.64
CA ILE A 57 2.40 12.13 8.62
C ILE A 57 1.39 13.25 8.40
N LEU A 58 1.89 14.48 8.22
CA LEU A 58 1.07 15.67 7.93
C LEU A 58 0.27 15.48 6.65
N PHE A 59 0.90 14.90 5.63
CA PHE A 59 0.25 14.57 4.38
C PHE A 59 -0.90 13.58 4.57
N GLY A 60 -0.72 12.51 5.34
CA GLY A 60 -1.81 11.57 5.62
C GLY A 60 -2.99 12.20 6.38
N TRP A 61 -2.77 13.28 7.14
CA TRP A 61 -3.85 14.07 7.75
C TRP A 61 -4.53 15.00 6.74
N PHE A 62 -3.74 15.68 5.90
CA PHE A 62 -4.23 16.61 4.89
C PHE A 62 -5.00 15.92 3.76
N GLU A 63 -4.49 14.77 3.31
CA GLU A 63 -5.06 13.92 2.27
C GLU A 63 -6.51 13.55 2.58
N LYS A 64 -6.78 13.09 3.80
CA LYS A 64 -8.13 12.73 4.25
C LYS A 64 -9.12 13.88 4.27
N ARG A 65 -8.63 15.12 4.34
CA ARG A 65 -9.46 16.32 4.55
C ARG A 65 -9.73 17.07 3.24
N TYR A 66 -8.78 17.03 2.30
CA TYR A 66 -8.80 17.91 1.12
C TYR A 66 -8.61 17.17 -0.23
N ILE A 67 -8.28 15.87 -0.23
CA ILE A 67 -7.94 15.14 -1.45
C ILE A 67 -9.00 14.09 -1.78
N ASP A 68 -9.74 14.32 -2.87
CA ASP A 68 -10.72 13.37 -3.43
C ASP A 68 -10.05 12.52 -4.53
N TRP A 69 -9.57 11.33 -4.17
CA TRP A 69 -8.91 10.41 -5.12
C TRP A 69 -9.85 9.82 -6.17
N ILE A 70 -11.14 9.71 -5.85
CA ILE A 70 -12.14 9.05 -6.72
C ILE A 70 -12.72 10.04 -7.74
N LYS A 71 -13.09 11.26 -7.30
CA LYS A 71 -13.76 12.23 -8.17
C LYS A 71 -12.82 12.96 -9.12
N ARG A 72 -11.58 13.27 -8.69
CA ARG A 72 -10.64 14.13 -9.44
C ARG A 72 -9.18 13.68 -9.27
N PRO A 73 -8.81 12.45 -9.70
CA PRO A 73 -7.50 11.86 -9.41
C PRO A 73 -6.31 12.70 -9.87
N MET A 74 -6.35 13.27 -11.09
CA MET A 74 -5.23 14.07 -11.61
C MET A 74 -4.98 15.36 -10.81
N LYS A 75 -6.05 16.06 -10.39
CA LYS A 75 -5.92 17.28 -9.57
C LYS A 75 -5.40 16.94 -8.17
N SER A 76 -5.89 15.83 -7.61
CA SER A 76 -5.47 15.30 -6.32
C SER A 76 -3.98 14.97 -6.28
N VAL A 77 -3.44 14.32 -7.31
CA VAL A 77 -2.00 14.06 -7.46
C VAL A 77 -1.21 15.37 -7.54
N LEU A 78 -1.65 16.33 -8.36
CA LEU A 78 -0.95 17.59 -8.54
C LEU A 78 -0.86 18.38 -7.23
N ILE A 79 -1.99 18.52 -6.52
CA ILE A 79 -2.07 19.20 -5.22
C ILE A 79 -1.17 18.50 -4.19
N ALA A 80 -1.21 17.17 -4.15
CA ALA A 80 -0.39 16.38 -3.23
C ALA A 80 1.10 16.63 -3.43
N ILE A 81 1.57 16.55 -4.68
CA ILE A 81 2.97 16.78 -5.04
C ILE A 81 3.36 18.23 -4.73
N SER A 82 2.52 19.21 -5.09
CA SER A 82 2.80 20.62 -4.82
C SER A 82 2.96 20.89 -3.33
N ILE A 83 2.08 20.36 -2.48
CA ILE A 83 2.17 20.52 -1.02
C ILE A 83 3.44 19.87 -0.49
N HIS A 84 3.78 18.67 -0.96
CA HIS A 84 4.97 17.95 -0.52
C HIS A 84 6.25 18.72 -0.86
N ILE A 85 6.35 19.22 -2.09
CA ILE A 85 7.48 20.02 -2.54
C ILE A 85 7.55 21.32 -1.73
N ILE A 86 6.47 22.10 -1.67
CA ILE A 86 6.45 23.39 -0.96
C ILE A 86 6.84 23.22 0.51
N TYR A 87 6.26 22.25 1.21
CA TYR A 87 6.59 21.99 2.61
C TYR A 87 8.07 21.62 2.77
N SER A 88 8.57 20.67 1.98
CA SER A 88 9.97 20.25 2.05
C SER A 88 10.94 21.40 1.74
N SER A 89 10.59 22.24 0.76
CA SER A 89 11.38 23.41 0.37
C SER A 89 11.47 24.45 1.47
N ILE A 90 10.35 24.72 2.14
CA ILE A 90 10.30 25.64 3.29
C ILE A 90 11.23 25.11 4.40
N ILE A 91 11.09 23.85 4.78
CA ILE A 91 11.92 23.24 5.83
C ILE A 91 13.41 23.29 5.49
N ILE A 92 13.80 22.83 4.29
CA ILE A 92 15.20 22.81 3.85
C ILE A 92 15.78 24.22 3.88
N PHE A 93 15.05 25.21 3.37
CA PHE A 93 15.52 26.59 3.35
C PHE A 93 15.70 27.15 4.77
N PHE A 94 14.69 27.04 5.63
CA PHE A 94 14.74 27.62 6.97
C PHE A 94 15.75 26.94 7.88
N VAL A 95 15.90 25.61 7.78
CA VAL A 95 16.90 24.88 8.55
C VAL A 95 18.31 25.30 8.12
N ASN A 96 18.60 25.32 6.82
CA ASN A 96 19.91 25.77 6.34
C ASN A 96 20.18 27.24 6.66
N TRP A 97 19.18 28.10 6.52
CA TRP A 97 19.31 29.51 6.90
C TRP A 97 19.64 29.69 8.39
N PHE A 98 18.89 29.01 9.26
CA PHE A 98 19.11 29.05 10.71
C PHE A 98 20.53 28.58 11.06
N TRP A 99 20.95 27.46 10.50
CA TRP A 99 22.27 26.90 10.77
C TRP A 99 23.40 27.78 10.24
N TYR A 100 23.26 28.32 9.04
CA TYR A 100 24.31 29.12 8.41
C TYR A 100 24.42 30.52 9.00
N VAL A 101 23.30 31.24 9.13
CA VAL A 101 23.31 32.64 9.59
C VAL A 101 23.41 32.73 11.11
N ILE A 102 22.65 31.92 11.85
CA ILE A 102 22.58 32.02 13.31
C ILE A 102 23.61 31.14 13.98
N ALA A 103 23.66 29.83 13.65
CA ALA A 103 24.55 28.91 14.36
C ALA A 103 26.03 29.06 13.98
N LEU A 104 26.33 29.33 12.70
CA LEU A 104 27.69 29.55 12.21
C LEU A 104 28.10 31.04 12.14
N ASN A 105 27.19 31.95 12.52
CA ASN A 105 27.37 33.40 12.53
C ASN A 105 27.92 33.96 11.19
N GLN A 106 27.45 33.42 10.07
CA GLN A 106 27.89 33.82 8.73
C GLN A 106 26.99 34.90 8.13
N LYS A 107 27.57 35.67 7.21
CA LYS A 107 26.88 36.70 6.43
C LYS A 107 25.84 36.09 5.48
N TRP A 108 24.62 36.60 5.50
CA TRP A 108 23.51 36.13 4.65
C TRP A 108 23.84 36.25 3.16
N GLU A 109 24.62 37.24 2.76
CA GLU A 109 24.98 37.50 1.37
C GLU A 109 25.68 36.30 0.72
N SER A 110 26.47 35.55 1.50
CA SER A 110 27.19 34.36 1.03
C SER A 110 26.40 33.06 1.19
N PHE A 111 25.19 33.10 1.76
CA PHE A 111 24.38 31.92 2.06
C PHE A 111 24.14 31.05 0.82
N MET A 112 23.70 31.67 -0.28
CA MET A 112 23.29 30.91 -1.46
C MET A 112 24.49 30.40 -2.26
N GLU A 113 25.61 31.10 -2.26
CA GLU A 113 26.82 30.67 -2.96
C GLU A 113 27.50 29.49 -2.27
N LEU A 114 27.60 29.53 -0.93
CA LEU A 114 28.31 28.52 -0.16
C LEU A 114 27.45 27.27 0.15
N ASN A 115 26.13 27.42 0.30
CA ASN A 115 25.26 26.28 0.63
C ASN A 115 24.60 25.61 -0.57
N LYS A 116 24.77 26.12 -1.81
CA LYS A 116 24.10 25.56 -3.00
C LYS A 116 24.31 24.05 -3.14
N GLY A 117 25.55 23.58 -2.99
CA GLY A 117 25.89 22.16 -3.10
C GLY A 117 25.24 21.30 -2.01
N MET A 118 25.15 21.85 -0.79
CA MET A 118 24.54 21.20 0.36
C MET A 118 23.01 21.11 0.20
N ILE A 119 22.36 22.20 -0.19
CA ILE A 119 20.92 22.23 -0.47
C ILE A 119 20.57 21.24 -1.59
N ILE A 120 21.36 21.18 -2.68
CA ILE A 120 21.13 20.22 -3.77
C ILE A 120 21.24 18.78 -3.27
N SER A 121 22.27 18.46 -2.48
CA SER A 121 22.44 17.10 -1.96
C SER A 121 21.30 16.69 -1.01
N GLU A 122 20.81 17.62 -0.19
CA GLU A 122 19.63 17.41 0.65
C GLU A 122 18.37 17.11 -0.14
N TYR A 123 18.10 17.85 -1.23
CA TYR A 123 16.97 17.56 -2.10
C TYR A 123 17.09 16.18 -2.75
N ILE A 124 18.28 15.80 -3.20
CA ILE A 124 18.52 14.47 -3.78
C ILE A 124 18.23 13.39 -2.74
N ILE A 125 18.76 13.53 -1.53
CA ILE A 125 18.54 12.58 -0.43
C ILE A 125 17.05 12.53 -0.07
N PHE A 126 16.38 13.68 0.02
CA PHE A 126 14.95 13.76 0.29
C PHE A 126 14.13 12.99 -0.75
N ILE A 127 14.40 13.21 -2.04
CA ILE A 127 13.69 12.51 -3.13
C ILE A 127 13.92 11.00 -3.05
N ILE A 128 15.15 10.55 -2.80
CA ILE A 128 15.48 9.13 -2.68
C ILE A 128 14.74 8.50 -1.49
N VAL A 129 14.84 9.11 -0.31
CA VAL A 129 14.21 8.60 0.92
C VAL A 129 12.69 8.59 0.77
N ALA A 130 12.10 9.68 0.26
CA ALA A 130 10.67 9.75 0.01
C ALA A 130 10.21 8.66 -0.96
N SER A 131 10.92 8.47 -2.07
CA SER A 131 10.60 7.43 -3.07
C SER A 131 10.61 6.03 -2.47
N ILE A 132 11.60 5.70 -1.63
CA ILE A 132 11.66 4.40 -0.94
C ILE A 132 10.47 4.21 0.00
N ILE A 133 10.14 5.23 0.81
CA ILE A 133 9.00 5.18 1.75
C ILE A 133 7.68 4.99 0.99
N TYR A 134 7.48 5.73 -0.10
CA TYR A 134 6.29 5.62 -0.93
C TYR A 134 6.20 4.26 -1.61
N ALA A 135 7.30 3.75 -2.17
CA ALA A 135 7.34 2.42 -2.78
C ALA A 135 6.96 1.33 -1.77
N ILE A 136 7.54 1.35 -0.56
CA ILE A 136 7.21 0.40 0.50
C ILE A 136 5.73 0.48 0.87
N SER A 137 5.17 1.68 0.97
CA SER A 137 3.76 1.90 1.32
C SER A 137 2.83 1.39 0.23
N PHE A 138 3.15 1.69 -1.04
CA PHE A 138 2.43 1.20 -2.21
C PHE A 138 2.43 -0.33 -2.27
N PHE A 139 3.59 -0.98 -2.12
CA PHE A 139 3.67 -2.44 -2.13
C PHE A 139 2.88 -3.10 -1.00
N ARG A 140 2.79 -2.46 0.18
CA ARG A 140 1.95 -2.97 1.28
C ARG A 140 0.47 -2.86 0.94
N ALA A 141 0.03 -1.71 0.42
CA ALA A 141 -1.35 -1.51 0.01
C ALA A 141 -1.75 -2.49 -1.10
N TRP A 142 -0.92 -2.61 -2.13
CA TRP A 142 -1.14 -3.54 -3.23
C TRP A 142 -1.26 -5.00 -2.77
N ARG A 143 -0.39 -5.46 -1.87
CA ARG A 143 -0.50 -6.82 -1.30
C ARG A 143 -1.78 -7.02 -0.49
N HIS A 144 -2.29 -5.98 0.16
CA HIS A 144 -3.56 -6.05 0.88
C HIS A 144 -4.72 -6.24 -0.10
N GLU A 145 -4.80 -5.39 -1.12
CA GLU A 145 -5.82 -5.45 -2.18
C GLU A 145 -5.82 -6.81 -2.91
N VAL A 146 -4.64 -7.35 -3.23
CA VAL A 146 -4.53 -8.68 -3.89
C VAL A 146 -5.12 -9.77 -3.00
N ARG A 147 -4.80 -9.78 -1.70
CA ARG A 147 -5.34 -10.79 -0.76
C ARG A 147 -6.84 -10.65 -0.58
N GLU A 148 -7.35 -9.43 -0.54
CA GLU A 148 -8.78 -9.15 -0.41
C GLU A 148 -9.54 -9.59 -1.66
N SER A 149 -9.00 -9.30 -2.85
CA SER A 149 -9.53 -9.78 -4.12
C SER A 149 -9.56 -11.32 -4.19
N GLU A 150 -8.50 -11.99 -3.77
CA GLU A 150 -8.46 -13.46 -3.70
C GLU A 150 -9.50 -14.03 -2.73
N LYS A 151 -9.68 -13.41 -1.57
CA LYS A 151 -10.69 -13.81 -0.59
C LYS A 151 -12.09 -13.71 -1.17
N ILE A 152 -12.42 -12.57 -1.80
CA ILE A 152 -13.71 -12.34 -2.46
C ILE A 152 -13.95 -13.38 -3.57
N LYS A 153 -12.93 -13.69 -4.38
CA LYS A 153 -13.02 -14.74 -5.42
C LYS A 153 -13.32 -16.11 -4.83
N ARG A 154 -12.69 -16.49 -3.71
CA ARG A 154 -12.94 -17.77 -3.03
C ARG A 154 -14.36 -17.86 -2.48
N GLU A 155 -14.85 -16.78 -1.86
CA GLU A 155 -16.23 -16.71 -1.35
C GLU A 155 -17.24 -16.83 -2.49
N ALA A 156 -17.02 -16.12 -3.61
CA ALA A 156 -17.86 -16.24 -4.79
C ALA A 156 -17.86 -17.66 -5.39
N LEU A 157 -16.70 -18.33 -5.42
CA LEU A 157 -16.60 -19.72 -5.88
C LEU A 157 -17.36 -20.68 -4.95
N SER A 158 -17.26 -20.48 -3.63
CA SER A 158 -17.97 -21.28 -2.64
C SER A 158 -19.49 -21.12 -2.76
N LEU A 159 -19.98 -19.89 -2.96
CA LEU A 159 -21.40 -19.63 -3.21
C LEU A 159 -21.87 -20.30 -4.51
N LYS A 160 -21.10 -20.17 -5.60
CA LYS A 160 -21.42 -20.89 -6.85
C LYS A 160 -21.46 -22.40 -6.65
N TYR A 161 -20.53 -22.96 -5.89
CA TYR A 161 -20.50 -24.38 -5.55
C TYR A 161 -21.74 -24.81 -4.75
N GLN A 162 -22.15 -24.04 -3.72
CA GLN A 162 -23.36 -24.32 -2.95
C GLN A 162 -24.63 -24.26 -3.83
N VAL A 163 -24.73 -23.27 -4.71
CA VAL A 163 -25.85 -23.19 -5.68
C VAL A 163 -25.86 -24.40 -6.61
N LEU A 164 -24.69 -24.80 -7.13
CA LEU A 164 -24.55 -25.99 -7.97
C LEU A 164 -24.92 -27.28 -7.22
N GLN A 165 -24.55 -27.39 -5.94
CA GLN A 165 -24.90 -28.52 -5.10
C GLN A 165 -26.42 -28.58 -4.86
N ASN A 166 -27.05 -27.45 -4.53
CA ASN A 166 -28.49 -27.38 -4.31
C ASN A 166 -29.31 -27.67 -5.58
N GLN A 167 -28.76 -27.38 -6.77
CA GLN A 167 -29.39 -27.71 -8.05
C GLN A 167 -29.46 -29.22 -8.32
N VAL A 168 -28.60 -30.04 -7.71
CA VAL A 168 -28.65 -31.50 -7.83
C VAL A 168 -29.23 -32.04 -6.53
N ASN A 169 -30.56 -32.16 -6.44
CA ASN A 169 -31.22 -32.68 -5.24
C ASN A 169 -30.92 -34.19 -5.12
N PRO A 170 -30.07 -34.64 -4.17
CA PRO A 170 -29.70 -36.03 -4.05
C PRO A 170 -30.91 -36.90 -3.66
N HIS A 171 -31.86 -36.35 -2.89
CA HIS A 171 -33.09 -37.04 -2.56
C HIS A 171 -33.93 -37.31 -3.81
N PHE A 172 -34.04 -36.34 -4.73
CA PHE A 172 -34.75 -36.56 -5.99
C PHE A 172 -34.09 -37.66 -6.83
N LEU A 173 -32.75 -37.68 -6.89
CA LEU A 173 -32.01 -38.69 -7.62
C LEU A 173 -32.21 -40.09 -7.01
N PHE A 174 -32.04 -40.23 -5.69
CA PHE A 174 -32.27 -41.51 -5.00
C PHE A 174 -33.71 -41.97 -5.07
N ASN A 175 -34.68 -41.07 -4.92
CA ASN A 175 -36.09 -41.42 -5.00
C ASN A 175 -36.46 -41.92 -6.40
N SER A 176 -35.91 -41.28 -7.43
CA SER A 176 -36.13 -41.71 -8.81
C SER A 176 -35.47 -43.04 -9.15
N LEU A 177 -34.26 -43.30 -8.63
CA LEU A 177 -33.58 -44.59 -8.76
C LEU A 177 -34.32 -45.71 -8.03
N ASN A 178 -34.81 -45.46 -6.82
CA ASN A 178 -35.58 -46.44 -6.03
C ASN A 178 -36.91 -46.77 -6.70
N ILE A 179 -37.63 -45.76 -7.19
CA ILE A 179 -38.88 -45.96 -7.95
C ILE A 179 -38.59 -46.76 -9.21
N LEU A 180 -37.55 -46.40 -9.97
CA LEU A 180 -37.16 -47.15 -11.16
C LEU A 180 -36.82 -48.61 -10.85
N GLY A 181 -36.03 -48.86 -9.80
CA GLY A 181 -35.69 -50.22 -9.34
C GLY A 181 -36.94 -51.04 -9.00
N SER A 182 -37.87 -50.48 -8.22
CA SER A 182 -39.13 -51.17 -7.90
C SER A 182 -40.01 -51.43 -9.13
N LEU A 183 -40.02 -50.51 -10.11
CA LEU A 183 -40.80 -50.68 -11.32
C LEU A 183 -40.22 -51.75 -12.25
N ILE A 184 -38.91 -52.00 -12.23
CA ILE A 184 -38.29 -53.06 -13.04
C ILE A 184 -38.82 -54.44 -12.63
N ASP A 185 -39.05 -54.66 -11.32
CA ASP A 185 -39.55 -55.93 -10.81
C ASP A 185 -41.07 -56.10 -10.98
N ILE A 186 -41.83 -55.01 -11.05
CA ILE A 186 -43.31 -55.02 -11.12
C ILE A 186 -43.84 -54.86 -12.56
N ASP A 187 -43.31 -53.90 -13.33
CA ASP A 187 -43.80 -53.52 -14.66
C ASP A 187 -42.66 -52.92 -15.52
N VAL A 188 -42.01 -53.80 -16.28
CA VAL A 188 -40.86 -53.47 -17.14
C VAL A 188 -41.20 -52.39 -18.20
N LEU A 189 -42.45 -52.31 -18.67
CA LEU A 189 -42.86 -51.33 -19.68
C LEU A 189 -42.92 -49.92 -19.06
N LYS A 190 -43.51 -49.78 -17.88
CA LYS A 190 -43.49 -48.50 -17.15
C LYS A 190 -42.08 -48.11 -16.71
N ALA A 191 -41.24 -49.08 -16.33
CA ALA A 191 -39.84 -48.84 -16.01
C ALA A 191 -39.08 -48.24 -17.20
N LYS A 192 -39.25 -48.78 -18.40
CA LYS A 192 -38.65 -48.24 -19.64
C LYS A 192 -39.11 -46.80 -19.92
N HIS A 193 -40.40 -46.52 -19.75
CA HIS A 193 -40.94 -45.18 -19.97
C HIS A 193 -40.37 -44.16 -18.96
N LEU A 194 -40.27 -44.56 -17.69
CA LEU A 194 -39.65 -43.73 -16.65
C LEU A 194 -38.16 -43.50 -16.94
N HIS A 195 -37.43 -44.52 -17.37
CA HIS A 195 -36.01 -44.40 -17.74
C HIS A 195 -35.78 -43.38 -18.87
N VAL A 196 -36.61 -43.42 -19.93
CA VAL A 196 -36.52 -42.46 -21.04
C VAL A 196 -36.83 -41.03 -20.59
N ASN A 197 -37.87 -40.84 -19.79
CA ASN A 197 -38.20 -39.51 -19.23
C ASN A 197 -37.09 -38.97 -18.33
N PHE A 198 -36.49 -39.85 -17.52
CA PHE A 198 -35.38 -39.48 -16.64
C PHE A 198 -34.14 -39.07 -17.43
N HIS A 199 -33.83 -39.81 -18.50
CA HIS A 199 -32.74 -39.48 -19.41
C HIS A 199 -32.98 -38.13 -20.10
N CYS A 200 -34.21 -37.89 -20.60
CA CYS A 200 -34.58 -36.64 -21.26
C CYS A 200 -34.49 -35.44 -20.30
N PHE A 201 -34.90 -35.61 -19.04
CA PHE A 201 -34.77 -34.60 -18.00
C PHE A 201 -33.30 -34.23 -17.73
N ILE A 202 -32.40 -35.21 -17.61
CA ILE A 202 -30.97 -34.98 -17.41
C ILE A 202 -30.35 -34.23 -18.60
N VAL A 203 -30.69 -34.62 -19.83
CA VAL A 203 -30.20 -33.96 -21.05
C VAL A 203 -30.71 -32.51 -21.12
N MET A 204 -31.98 -32.27 -20.84
CA MET A 204 -32.56 -30.92 -20.85
C MET A 204 -31.94 -30.03 -19.76
N PHE A 205 -31.71 -30.60 -18.58
CA PHE A 205 -31.01 -29.94 -17.49
C PHE A 205 -29.56 -29.58 -17.87
N TYR A 206 -28.85 -30.46 -18.57
CA TYR A 206 -27.47 -30.23 -19.03
C TYR A 206 -27.38 -29.16 -20.14
N ILE A 207 -28.35 -29.14 -21.06
CA ILE A 207 -28.44 -28.14 -22.14
C ILE A 207 -28.76 -26.74 -21.58
N LEU A 208 -29.68 -26.64 -20.63
CA LEU A 208 -30.02 -25.37 -19.97
C LEU A 208 -28.82 -24.78 -19.20
N LYS A 209 -27.93 -25.64 -18.69
CA LYS A 209 -26.78 -25.22 -17.88
C LYS A 209 -25.55 -24.80 -18.69
N THR A 210 -25.43 -25.22 -19.95
CA THR A 210 -24.33 -24.84 -20.85
C THR A 210 -24.58 -23.54 -21.63
N ARG A 211 -25.79 -22.96 -21.54
CA ARG A 211 -26.19 -21.71 -22.19
C ARG A 211 -26.20 -20.47 -21.27
N ILE A 212 -25.74 -20.59 -20.03
CA ILE A 212 -25.57 -19.49 -19.05
C ILE A 212 -24.07 -19.39 -18.73
#